data_AF-A0A2S7R5Q1-F1
#
_entry.id   AF-A0A2S7R5Q1-F1
#
_cell.length_a   1.000
_cell.length_b   1.000
_cell.length_c   1.000
_cell.angle_alpha   90.00
_cell.angle_beta   90.00
_cell.angle_gamma   90.00
#
_symmetry.space_group_name_H-M   'P 1'
#
loop_
_entity.id
_entity.type
_entity.pdbx_description
1 polymer ?
#
loop_
_entity_poly.entity_id
_entity_poly.type
_entity_poly.pdbx_seq_one_letter_code
_entity_poly.pdbx_strand_id
1 'polypeptide(L)'
;MFVLHFLLAAGSLSTLTFAAPHLSHFGHSAFHSKRTSGSTYTVYAGNGETSAGWPDQSAWTSSLDTMFDNNHAILNASCTQWGVPNNSEDEIKDLKAAVQEVAKSTGIDERFIFAITLQESNGCVRAPTTAYSHANPGLMQSNQGTGTCNSGTSVLNPCPKSQIVQMITDGAAGTAAGDGLKQGIAQAGCSDVSKYYKAARIYNSGSIAAGGNLGGGVATHCYCSDIANRLTGWSAGTSKCDPNTIGTMNGSGSSSGGGASGVASATGGAATATLSGGAFAQTSSTSTSTSTSTSTSTSTTTATVATVPVASGTGSPGSPYSFGTGSGTTTAVVPSGTATSSGGAYAEGSKCTSPGSWNCIGGTSFQRCSNNQWSTVMQLSEGTTCTPGEVAAIDIYAAKSSAGVKPRRVRDAREIPTPVPRARAFPVAS
;
A
#
# COMPACT_ATOMS: atom_id res chain seq x y z
N MET A 1 4.41 26.42 73.67
CA MET A 1 5.62 25.57 73.76
C MET A 1 5.13 24.17 74.14
N PHE A 2 4.96 23.24 73.18
CA PHE A 2 5.97 22.25 72.71
C PHE A 2 6.55 21.46 73.90
N VAL A 3 6.48 20.12 74.06
CA VAL A 3 6.24 18.97 73.16
C VAL A 3 5.68 17.78 73.96
N LEU A 4 4.86 16.98 73.27
CA LEU A 4 4.15 15.79 73.73
C LEU A 4 5.07 14.56 73.86
N HIS A 5 4.74 13.71 74.84
CA HIS A 5 5.47 12.55 75.29
C HIS A 5 5.33 11.33 74.37
N PHE A 6 6.39 10.53 74.26
CA PHE A 6 6.33 9.11 73.90
C PHE A 6 5.65 8.32 75.02
N LEU A 7 4.77 7.35 74.69
CA LEU A 7 4.64 6.08 75.42
C LEU A 7 3.81 5.03 74.63
N LEU A 8 4.41 3.83 74.64
CA LEU A 8 4.02 2.44 74.37
C LEU A 8 2.56 1.96 74.15
N ALA A 9 2.49 0.99 73.21
CA ALA A 9 2.01 -0.41 73.33
C ALA A 9 0.54 -0.83 73.08
N ALA A 10 0.48 -1.90 72.27
CA ALA A 10 -0.36 -3.12 72.32
C ALA A 10 -1.87 -3.02 72.04
N GLY A 11 -2.38 -4.03 71.31
CA GLY A 11 -3.80 -4.34 71.26
C GLY A 11 -4.25 -5.05 69.99
N SER A 12 -4.08 -6.37 69.93
CA SER A 12 -4.82 -7.27 69.07
C SER A 12 -6.31 -7.32 69.48
N LEU A 13 -7.24 -7.36 68.52
CA LEU A 13 -8.55 -8.02 68.68
C LEU A 13 -9.24 -8.22 67.31
N SER A 14 -9.73 -9.44 67.14
CA SER A 14 -10.50 -9.96 66.01
C SER A 14 -11.94 -9.45 66.02
N THR A 15 -12.55 -9.26 64.84
CA THR A 15 -13.98 -9.53 64.63
C THR A 15 -14.24 -10.02 63.19
N LEU A 16 -15.05 -11.07 63.12
CA LEU A 16 -15.56 -11.72 61.91
C LEU A 16 -16.60 -10.85 61.18
N THR A 17 -16.66 -11.00 59.86
CA THR A 17 -17.94 -11.13 59.14
C THR A 17 -17.82 -12.11 57.97
N PHE A 18 -18.84 -12.96 57.86
CA PHE A 18 -19.06 -13.96 56.81
C PHE A 18 -19.38 -13.32 55.46
N ALA A 19 -18.87 -13.89 54.37
CA ALA A 19 -19.65 -14.32 53.19
C ALA A 19 -18.74 -14.86 52.09
N ALA A 20 -19.03 -16.07 51.62
CA ALA A 20 -18.58 -16.64 50.35
C ALA A 20 -19.83 -16.87 49.46
N PRO A 21 -19.71 -17.43 48.25
CA PRO A 21 -19.03 -16.90 47.08
C PRO A 21 -20.02 -16.83 45.87
N HIS A 22 -19.47 -16.66 44.67
CA HIS A 22 -19.97 -17.14 43.37
C HIS A 22 -20.44 -16.06 42.35
N LEU A 23 -19.61 -15.92 41.30
CA LEU A 23 -19.94 -16.22 39.88
C LEU A 23 -20.03 -15.05 38.89
N SER A 24 -19.28 -15.22 37.79
CA SER A 24 -19.44 -14.61 36.45
C SER A 24 -18.69 -13.30 36.16
N HIS A 25 -17.39 -13.42 35.86
CA HIS A 25 -16.70 -12.43 35.03
C HIS A 25 -17.20 -12.55 33.58
N PHE A 26 -18.08 -11.63 33.17
CA PHE A 26 -18.29 -11.38 31.75
C PHE A 26 -17.05 -10.70 31.19
N GLY A 27 -16.27 -11.47 30.42
CA GLY A 27 -15.20 -10.97 29.58
C GLY A 27 -15.76 -9.94 28.60
N HIS A 28 -15.49 -8.67 28.88
CA HIS A 28 -15.63 -7.63 27.89
C HIS A 28 -14.43 -7.77 26.94
N SER A 29 -14.67 -8.38 25.79
CA SER A 29 -13.75 -8.33 24.66
C SER A 29 -13.53 -6.86 24.31
N ALA A 30 -12.43 -6.30 24.81
CA ALA A 30 -11.92 -5.04 24.33
C ALA A 30 -11.58 -5.23 22.84
N PHE A 31 -12.44 -4.73 21.96
CA PHE A 31 -12.06 -4.43 20.59
C PHE A 31 -10.95 -3.38 20.69
N HIS A 32 -9.71 -3.85 20.75
CA HIS A 32 -8.56 -3.03 20.44
C HIS A 32 -8.70 -2.65 18.97
N SER A 33 -9.26 -1.46 18.73
CA SER A 33 -9.05 -0.75 17.48
C SER A 33 -7.55 -0.49 17.43
N LYS A 34 -6.83 -1.42 16.80
CA LYS A 34 -5.40 -1.38 16.61
C LYS A 34 -5.18 -0.19 15.69
N ARG A 35 -4.91 0.98 16.27
CA ARG A 35 -4.31 2.11 15.55
C ARG A 35 -3.05 1.54 14.91
N THR A 36 -3.11 1.27 13.63
CA THR A 36 -1.95 0.96 12.81
C THR A 36 -1.20 2.26 12.70
N SER A 37 -0.26 2.45 13.64
CA SER A 37 0.75 3.50 13.54
C SER A 37 1.42 3.31 12.18
N GLY A 38 1.06 4.12 11.18
CA GLY A 38 1.78 4.15 9.92
C GLY A 38 3.24 4.40 10.25
N SER A 39 4.10 3.42 9.95
CA SER A 39 5.51 3.51 10.30
C SER A 39 6.11 4.79 9.74
N THR A 40 6.93 5.46 10.54
CA THR A 40 7.75 6.59 10.08
C THR A 40 8.60 6.15 8.90
N TYR A 41 8.57 6.92 7.81
CA TYR A 41 9.38 6.65 6.63
C TYR A 41 10.88 6.81 6.98
N THR A 42 11.68 5.80 6.66
CA THR A 42 13.14 5.80 6.81
C THR A 42 13.79 5.81 5.43
N VAL A 43 14.78 6.66 5.19
CA VAL A 43 15.50 6.64 3.91
C VAL A 43 16.55 5.54 3.94
N TYR A 44 16.41 4.55 3.07
CA TYR A 44 17.34 3.43 2.94
C TYR A 44 18.22 3.58 1.71
N ALA A 45 19.51 3.87 1.90
CA ALA A 45 20.51 3.95 0.82
C ALA A 45 21.55 2.82 0.93
N GLY A 46 22.37 2.64 -0.10
CA GLY A 46 23.38 1.57 -0.14
C GLY A 46 22.83 0.28 -0.72
N ASN A 47 23.33 -0.86 -0.25
CA ASN A 47 23.26 -2.14 -0.97
C ASN A 47 22.13 -3.09 -0.55
N GLY A 48 21.21 -2.68 0.32
CA GLY A 48 20.13 -3.55 0.80
C GLY A 48 20.49 -4.42 2.00
N GLU A 49 21.73 -4.38 2.49
CA GLU A 49 22.15 -5.24 3.60
C GLU A 49 21.77 -4.65 4.96
N THR A 50 21.47 -5.52 5.92
CA THR A 50 21.12 -5.12 7.29
C THR A 50 22.28 -4.39 7.98
N SER A 51 23.53 -4.71 7.60
CA SER A 51 24.74 -3.99 8.02
C SER A 51 24.75 -2.52 7.58
N ALA A 52 24.03 -2.18 6.50
CA ALA A 52 23.82 -0.80 6.02
C ALA A 52 22.55 -0.15 6.60
N GLY A 53 21.90 -0.79 7.58
CA GLY A 53 20.70 -0.30 8.27
C GLY A 53 19.38 -0.66 7.59
N TRP A 54 19.40 -1.51 6.56
CA TRP A 54 18.17 -2.00 5.92
C TRP A 54 17.42 -2.97 6.87
N PRO A 55 16.08 -3.06 6.78
CA PRO A 55 15.33 -3.91 7.67
C PRO A 55 15.59 -5.39 7.36
N ASP A 56 15.74 -6.21 8.40
CA ASP A 56 15.67 -7.65 8.25
C ASP A 56 14.24 -8.11 7.90
N GLN A 57 14.09 -9.31 7.34
CA GLN A 57 12.77 -9.87 7.01
C GLN A 57 11.89 -10.02 8.27
N SER A 58 12.49 -10.19 9.45
CA SER A 58 11.77 -10.20 10.73
C SER A 58 11.18 -8.84 11.12
N ALA A 59 11.67 -7.74 10.54
CA ALA A 59 11.17 -6.39 10.80
C ALA A 59 9.99 -6.00 9.89
N TRP A 60 9.70 -6.81 8.87
CA TRP A 60 8.56 -6.59 7.99
C TRP A 60 7.25 -6.78 8.76
N THR A 61 6.16 -6.24 8.22
CA THR A 61 4.79 -6.50 8.68
C THR A 61 4.58 -7.99 8.92
N SER A 62 3.92 -8.34 10.02
CA SER A 62 3.85 -9.72 10.50
C SER A 62 3.09 -10.67 9.59
N SER A 63 2.26 -10.15 8.67
CA SER A 63 1.46 -10.94 7.74
C SER A 63 1.02 -10.10 6.54
N LEU A 64 0.69 -10.77 5.43
CA LEU A 64 0.04 -10.12 4.28
C LEU A 64 -1.30 -9.47 4.68
N ASP A 65 -2.06 -10.10 5.58
CA ASP A 65 -3.33 -9.57 6.10
C ASP A 65 -3.15 -8.17 6.68
N THR A 66 -2.18 -8.01 7.58
CA THR A 66 -1.85 -6.70 8.17
C THR A 66 -1.42 -5.70 7.11
N MET A 67 -0.68 -6.14 6.08
CA MET A 67 -0.23 -5.25 5.01
C MET A 67 -1.40 -4.78 4.13
N PHE A 68 -2.38 -5.64 3.82
CA PHE A 68 -3.60 -5.26 3.12
C PHE A 68 -4.48 -4.34 3.96
N ASP A 69 -4.68 -4.64 5.24
CA ASP A 69 -5.45 -3.79 6.16
C ASP A 69 -4.87 -2.37 6.23
N ASN A 70 -3.54 -2.26 6.33
CA ASN A 70 -2.83 -0.98 6.35
C ASN A 70 -3.01 -0.17 5.05
N ASN A 71 -3.19 -0.84 3.91
CA ASN A 71 -3.26 -0.23 2.59
C ASN A 71 -4.69 -0.20 2.01
N HIS A 72 -5.71 -0.63 2.75
CA HIS A 72 -7.07 -0.81 2.24
C HIS A 72 -7.64 0.48 1.61
N ALA A 73 -7.45 1.62 2.27
CA ALA A 73 -7.85 2.92 1.73
C ALA A 73 -7.13 3.29 0.43
N ILE A 74 -5.84 2.94 0.30
CA ILE A 74 -5.08 3.12 -0.95
C ILE A 74 -5.66 2.22 -2.03
N LEU A 75 -5.88 0.94 -1.74
CA LEU A 75 -6.39 -0.03 -2.72
C LEU A 75 -7.77 0.40 -3.25
N ASN A 76 -8.65 0.85 -2.37
CA ASN A 76 -10.00 1.30 -2.71
C ASN A 76 -10.00 2.61 -3.53
N ALA A 77 -8.95 3.43 -3.46
CA ALA A 77 -8.85 4.68 -4.24
C ALA A 77 -7.85 4.60 -5.40
N SER A 78 -7.18 3.47 -5.57
CA SER A 78 -5.94 3.33 -6.35
C SER A 78 -6.10 3.66 -7.84
N CYS A 79 -7.28 3.42 -8.43
CA CYS A 79 -7.49 3.64 -9.85
C CYS A 79 -7.90 5.07 -10.22
N THR A 80 -8.29 5.87 -9.23
CA THR A 80 -8.65 7.29 -9.41
C THR A 80 -7.58 8.06 -10.17
N GLN A 81 -6.29 7.73 -9.96
CA GLN A 81 -5.16 8.39 -10.62
C GLN A 81 -5.16 8.25 -12.15
N TRP A 82 -5.91 7.28 -12.70
CA TRP A 82 -6.09 7.09 -14.15
C TRP A 82 -7.52 7.36 -14.63
N GLY A 83 -8.40 7.87 -13.77
CA GLY A 83 -9.78 8.18 -14.14
C GLY A 83 -10.63 6.96 -14.52
N VAL A 84 -10.25 5.76 -14.06
CA VAL A 84 -11.02 4.52 -14.27
C VAL A 84 -11.67 4.06 -12.96
N PRO A 85 -12.70 3.18 -13.01
CA PRO A 85 -13.37 2.71 -11.79
C PRO A 85 -12.38 2.14 -10.77
N ASN A 86 -12.56 2.53 -9.52
CA ASN A 86 -11.80 1.99 -8.40
C ASN A 86 -12.10 0.52 -8.14
N ASN A 87 -11.19 -0.13 -7.43
CA ASN A 87 -11.35 -1.52 -7.01
C ASN A 87 -12.59 -1.68 -6.13
N SER A 88 -13.40 -2.71 -6.37
CA SER A 88 -14.42 -3.15 -5.40
C SER A 88 -13.78 -3.95 -4.25
N GLU A 89 -14.51 -4.15 -3.15
CA GLU A 89 -14.07 -5.02 -2.05
C GLU A 89 -13.79 -6.46 -2.51
N ASP A 90 -14.59 -6.98 -3.44
CA ASP A 90 -14.37 -8.32 -4.02
C ASP A 90 -13.07 -8.37 -4.83
N GLU A 91 -12.74 -7.32 -5.58
CA GLU A 91 -11.47 -7.23 -6.32
C GLU A 91 -10.26 -7.09 -5.40
N ILE A 92 -10.40 -6.37 -4.29
CA ILE A 92 -9.35 -6.28 -3.26
C ILE A 92 -9.11 -7.65 -2.62
N LYS A 93 -10.19 -8.39 -2.33
CA LYS A 93 -10.12 -9.77 -1.83
C LYS A 93 -9.48 -10.71 -2.86
N ASP A 94 -9.85 -10.58 -4.13
CA ASP A 94 -9.28 -11.37 -5.22
C ASP A 94 -7.81 -11.04 -5.46
N LEU A 95 -7.41 -9.77 -5.32
CA LEU A 95 -6.00 -9.33 -5.35
C LEU A 95 -5.19 -10.00 -4.25
N LYS A 96 -5.68 -9.99 -3.01
CA LYS A 96 -5.03 -10.69 -1.90
C LYS A 96 -4.88 -12.19 -2.18
N ALA A 97 -5.94 -12.84 -2.64
CA ALA A 97 -5.92 -14.26 -2.98
C ALA A 97 -4.94 -14.56 -4.13
N ALA A 98 -4.87 -13.71 -5.15
CA ALA A 98 -3.94 -13.84 -6.26
C ALA A 98 -2.49 -13.72 -5.79
N VAL A 99 -2.18 -12.76 -4.91
CA VAL A 99 -0.84 -12.64 -4.31
C VAL A 99 -0.45 -13.92 -3.57
N GLN A 100 -1.35 -14.48 -2.75
CA GLN A 100 -1.09 -15.72 -2.01
C GLN A 100 -0.86 -16.93 -2.94
N GLU A 101 -1.67 -17.03 -4.00
CA GLU A 101 -1.56 -18.09 -5.01
C GLU A 101 -0.22 -18.03 -5.76
N VAL A 102 0.18 -16.83 -6.18
CA VAL A 102 1.43 -16.63 -6.91
C VAL A 102 2.65 -16.74 -5.99
N ALA A 103 2.57 -16.27 -4.75
CA ALA A 103 3.60 -16.50 -3.74
C ALA A 103 3.89 -17.99 -3.55
N LYS A 104 2.82 -18.80 -3.44
CA LYS A 104 2.94 -20.25 -3.31
C LYS A 104 3.58 -20.91 -4.53
N SER A 105 3.23 -20.50 -5.74
CA SER A 105 3.76 -21.11 -6.97
C SER A 105 5.19 -20.68 -7.30
N THR A 106 5.57 -19.46 -6.94
CA THR A 106 6.91 -18.90 -7.20
C THR A 106 7.90 -19.16 -6.08
N GLY A 107 7.42 -19.37 -4.85
CA GLY A 107 8.24 -19.47 -3.64
C GLY A 107 8.71 -18.11 -3.09
N ILE A 108 8.17 -17.01 -3.59
CA ILE A 108 8.50 -15.65 -3.17
C ILE A 108 7.61 -15.25 -1.99
N ASP A 109 8.15 -14.51 -1.01
CA ASP A 109 7.36 -13.97 0.09
C ASP A 109 6.20 -13.08 -0.41
N GLU A 110 4.98 -13.41 0.00
CA GLU A 110 3.76 -12.72 -0.40
C GLU A 110 3.75 -11.22 -0.06
N ARG A 111 4.40 -10.82 1.05
CA ARG A 111 4.52 -9.41 1.44
C ARG A 111 5.38 -8.64 0.44
N PHE A 112 6.42 -9.28 -0.09
CA PHE A 112 7.28 -8.68 -1.10
C PHE A 112 6.57 -8.53 -2.45
N ILE A 113 5.83 -9.54 -2.91
CA ILE A 113 5.00 -9.42 -4.12
C ILE A 113 4.01 -8.26 -3.98
N PHE A 114 3.35 -8.15 -2.82
CA PHE A 114 2.39 -7.08 -2.59
C PHE A 114 3.04 -5.70 -2.46
N ALA A 115 4.24 -5.59 -1.86
CA ALA A 115 5.00 -4.35 -1.82
C ALA A 115 5.32 -3.83 -3.23
N ILE A 116 5.73 -4.71 -4.13
CA ILE A 116 5.98 -4.38 -5.55
C ILE A 116 4.67 -3.96 -6.22
N THR A 117 3.58 -4.70 -6.01
CA THR A 117 2.25 -4.36 -6.56
C THR A 117 1.80 -2.94 -6.15
N LEU A 118 2.00 -2.58 -4.88
CA LEU A 118 1.72 -1.23 -4.39
C LEU A 118 2.66 -0.19 -5.00
N GLN A 119 3.92 -0.51 -5.22
CA GLN A 119 4.88 0.42 -5.80
C GLN A 119 4.60 0.71 -7.28
N GLU A 120 4.17 -0.30 -8.03
CA GLU A 120 3.90 -0.19 -9.46
C GLU A 120 2.58 0.52 -9.76
N SER A 121 1.53 0.25 -8.98
CA SER A 121 0.19 0.73 -9.33
C SER A 121 -0.67 1.23 -8.16
N ASN A 122 -0.12 1.28 -6.94
CA ASN A 122 -0.91 1.39 -5.71
C ASN A 122 -1.98 0.28 -5.58
N GLY A 123 -1.83 -0.83 -6.32
CA GLY A 123 -2.78 -1.95 -6.34
C GLY A 123 -4.03 -1.74 -7.20
N CYS A 124 -4.03 -0.80 -8.15
CA CYS A 124 -5.15 -0.67 -9.08
C CYS A 124 -5.20 -1.83 -10.07
N VAL A 125 -6.27 -2.63 -10.02
CA VAL A 125 -6.43 -3.78 -10.92
C VAL A 125 -6.64 -3.37 -12.38
N ARG A 126 -6.88 -2.08 -12.64
CA ARG A 126 -7.06 -1.47 -13.97
C ARG A 126 -5.93 -0.50 -14.33
N ALA A 127 -4.74 -0.67 -13.74
CA ALA A 127 -3.57 0.11 -14.12
C ALA A 127 -3.35 -0.01 -15.64
N PRO A 128 -3.24 1.13 -16.37
CA PRO A 128 -3.14 1.11 -17.81
C PRO A 128 -1.81 0.52 -18.25
N THR A 129 -1.80 -0.05 -19.45
CA THR A 129 -0.56 -0.48 -20.07
C THR A 129 0.33 0.72 -20.36
N THR A 130 1.55 0.74 -19.83
CA THR A 130 2.56 1.70 -20.26
C THR A 130 3.32 1.12 -21.43
N ALA A 131 3.52 1.90 -22.49
CA ALA A 131 4.25 1.47 -23.68
C ALA A 131 5.40 2.44 -23.93
N TYR A 132 6.63 1.96 -23.70
CA TYR A 132 7.85 2.61 -24.19
C TYR A 132 8.39 1.79 -25.36
N SER A 133 9.55 1.13 -25.22
CA SER A 133 10.04 0.14 -26.18
C SER A 133 9.29 -1.20 -26.09
N HIS A 134 8.65 -1.48 -24.97
CA HIS A 134 7.83 -2.66 -24.72
C HIS A 134 6.54 -2.29 -23.98
N ALA A 135 5.50 -3.10 -24.14
CA ALA A 135 4.24 -2.96 -23.43
C ALA A 135 4.35 -3.57 -22.03
N ASN A 136 4.00 -2.80 -21.02
CA ASN A 136 4.10 -3.17 -19.61
C ASN A 136 2.70 -3.04 -18.97
N PRO A 137 1.85 -4.07 -19.06
CA PRO A 137 0.47 -3.98 -18.58
C PRO A 137 0.31 -4.20 -17.07
N GLY A 138 -0.78 -3.65 -16.56
CA GLY A 138 -1.45 -4.18 -15.37
C GLY A 138 -0.80 -3.87 -14.02
N LEU A 139 -1.28 -4.55 -12.98
CA LEU A 139 -0.98 -4.30 -11.56
C LEU A 139 0.49 -4.14 -11.22
N MET A 140 1.36 -4.92 -11.86
CA MET A 140 2.80 -4.94 -11.60
C MET A 140 3.61 -4.33 -12.74
N GLN A 141 2.95 -3.71 -13.74
CA GLN A 141 3.62 -3.09 -14.89
C GLN A 141 4.66 -4.04 -15.55
N SER A 142 4.30 -5.31 -15.69
CA SER A 142 5.23 -6.39 -16.00
C SER A 142 5.71 -6.32 -17.45
N ASN A 143 7.01 -6.51 -17.70
CA ASN A 143 7.58 -6.45 -19.05
C ASN A 143 6.92 -7.47 -19.99
N GLN A 144 6.18 -6.98 -20.98
CA GLN A 144 5.42 -7.79 -21.94
C GLN A 144 4.49 -8.79 -21.27
N GLY A 145 3.85 -8.35 -20.19
CA GLY A 145 2.78 -9.10 -19.54
C GLY A 145 1.61 -9.41 -20.48
N THR A 146 0.87 -10.44 -20.13
CA THR A 146 -0.33 -10.91 -20.85
C THR A 146 -1.62 -10.63 -20.07
N GLY A 147 -1.52 -10.46 -18.75
CA GLY A 147 -2.64 -10.07 -17.90
C GLY A 147 -2.93 -8.58 -18.00
N THR A 148 -4.20 -8.21 -18.18
CA THR A 148 -4.65 -6.81 -18.10
C THR A 148 -6.16 -6.71 -17.91
N CYS A 149 -6.59 -5.71 -17.14
CA CYS A 149 -7.97 -5.23 -17.13
C CYS A 149 -8.10 -3.82 -17.72
N ASN A 150 -7.02 -3.29 -18.28
CA ASN A 150 -6.99 -2.01 -18.97
C ASN A 150 -6.00 -2.07 -20.15
N SER A 151 -6.53 -2.45 -21.31
CA SER A 151 -5.78 -2.53 -22.57
C SER A 151 -5.60 -1.17 -23.25
N GLY A 152 -6.08 -0.07 -22.66
CA GLY A 152 -6.19 1.24 -23.28
C GLY A 152 -7.39 1.38 -24.21
N THR A 153 -7.82 0.30 -24.86
CA THR A 153 -9.05 0.26 -25.69
C THR A 153 -10.25 -0.32 -24.96
N SER A 154 -10.02 -1.09 -23.90
CA SER A 154 -11.06 -1.69 -23.07
C SER A 154 -10.64 -1.71 -21.61
N VAL A 155 -11.56 -1.31 -20.75
CA VAL A 155 -11.43 -1.36 -19.28
C VAL A 155 -12.46 -2.36 -18.76
N LEU A 156 -11.99 -3.43 -18.12
CA LEU A 156 -12.84 -4.45 -17.51
C LEU A 156 -13.32 -3.96 -16.14
N ASN A 157 -14.62 -4.07 -15.89
CA ASN A 157 -15.23 -3.72 -14.61
C ASN A 157 -16.45 -4.62 -14.33
N PRO A 158 -16.39 -5.57 -13.38
CA PRO A 158 -15.23 -5.91 -12.56
C PRO A 158 -14.07 -6.52 -13.38
N CYS A 159 -12.85 -6.39 -12.87
CA CYS A 159 -11.65 -7.09 -13.32
C CYS A 159 -11.72 -8.55 -12.87
N PRO A 160 -11.74 -9.53 -13.79
CA PRO A 160 -11.84 -10.94 -13.43
C PRO A 160 -10.65 -11.38 -12.59
N LYS A 161 -10.89 -12.22 -11.57
CA LYS A 161 -9.83 -12.81 -10.73
C LYS A 161 -8.71 -13.45 -11.57
N SER A 162 -9.04 -14.11 -12.67
CA SER A 162 -8.04 -14.73 -13.55
C SER A 162 -7.08 -13.71 -14.17
N GLN A 163 -7.55 -12.51 -14.52
CA GLN A 163 -6.70 -11.42 -14.99
C GLN A 163 -5.81 -10.88 -13.85
N ILE A 164 -6.35 -10.78 -12.64
CA ILE A 164 -5.58 -10.39 -11.45
C ILE A 164 -4.45 -11.40 -11.18
N VAL A 165 -4.75 -12.71 -11.18
CA VAL A 165 -3.74 -13.78 -11.05
C VAL A 165 -2.70 -13.70 -12.16
N GLN A 166 -3.12 -13.49 -13.41
CA GLN A 166 -2.18 -13.37 -14.53
C GLN A 166 -1.25 -12.16 -14.38
N MET A 167 -1.78 -10.98 -14.03
CA MET A 167 -0.97 -9.77 -13.82
C MET A 167 0.08 -9.97 -12.71
N ILE A 168 -0.29 -10.60 -11.60
CA ILE A 168 0.65 -10.91 -10.51
C ILE A 168 1.65 -12.00 -10.93
N THR A 169 1.21 -13.00 -11.70
CA THR A 169 2.08 -14.06 -12.24
C THR A 169 3.14 -13.48 -13.18
N ASP A 170 2.74 -12.61 -14.12
CA ASP A 170 3.64 -11.99 -15.08
C ASP A 170 4.75 -11.18 -14.37
N GLY A 171 4.42 -10.49 -13.28
CA GLY A 171 5.39 -9.71 -12.50
C GLY A 171 6.27 -10.57 -11.60
N ALA A 172 5.71 -11.58 -10.95
CA ALA A 172 6.45 -12.39 -9.98
C ALA A 172 7.24 -13.54 -10.64
N ALA A 173 6.63 -14.29 -11.56
CA ALA A 173 7.25 -15.41 -12.26
C ALA A 173 8.00 -15.00 -13.53
N GLY A 174 7.72 -13.81 -14.05
CA GLY A 174 8.24 -13.33 -15.33
C GLY A 174 7.38 -13.74 -16.52
N THR A 175 7.77 -13.27 -17.69
CA THR A 175 7.11 -13.56 -18.96
C THR A 175 8.07 -14.26 -19.91
N ALA A 176 7.60 -14.65 -21.10
CA ALA A 176 8.49 -15.19 -22.13
C ALA A 176 9.52 -14.17 -22.63
N ALA A 177 9.28 -12.87 -22.40
CA ALA A 177 10.07 -11.79 -22.96
C ALA A 177 10.78 -10.93 -21.90
N GLY A 178 10.65 -11.28 -20.61
CA GLY A 178 11.25 -10.52 -19.54
C GLY A 178 11.26 -11.26 -18.21
N ASP A 179 12.26 -10.93 -17.41
CA ASP A 179 12.41 -11.42 -16.05
C ASP A 179 11.34 -10.84 -15.12
N GLY A 180 10.84 -11.67 -14.20
CA GLY A 180 10.05 -11.25 -13.06
C GLY A 180 10.87 -11.25 -11.77
N LEU A 181 10.19 -11.08 -10.64
CA LEU A 181 10.82 -11.07 -9.32
C LEU A 181 11.63 -12.35 -9.03
N LYS A 182 11.17 -13.52 -9.51
CA LYS A 182 11.87 -14.80 -9.31
C LYS A 182 13.27 -14.78 -9.91
N GLN A 183 13.40 -14.29 -11.13
CA GLN A 183 14.67 -14.17 -11.83
C GLN A 183 15.51 -13.06 -11.20
N GLY A 184 14.91 -11.93 -10.81
CA GLY A 184 15.59 -10.87 -10.07
C GLY A 184 16.21 -11.36 -8.75
N ILE A 185 15.51 -12.22 -8.00
CA ILE A 185 16.04 -12.84 -6.77
C ILE A 185 17.22 -13.76 -7.09
N ALA A 186 17.14 -14.55 -8.16
CA ALA A 186 18.27 -15.39 -8.58
C ALA A 186 19.49 -14.54 -9.00
N GLN A 187 19.27 -13.46 -9.75
CA GLN A 187 20.31 -12.54 -10.20
C GLN A 187 20.94 -11.73 -9.06
N ALA A 188 20.22 -11.49 -7.97
CA ALA A 188 20.77 -10.83 -6.78
C ALA A 188 21.97 -11.59 -6.18
N GLY A 189 22.06 -12.91 -6.41
CA GLY A 189 23.25 -13.70 -6.08
C GLY A 189 23.54 -13.84 -4.58
N CYS A 190 22.56 -13.55 -3.71
CA CYS A 190 22.69 -13.67 -2.25
C CYS A 190 21.47 -14.38 -1.63
N SER A 191 21.66 -14.93 -0.44
CA SER A 191 20.64 -15.71 0.27
C SER A 191 19.96 -14.95 1.42
N ASP A 192 20.63 -13.94 1.97
CA ASP A 192 20.11 -13.07 3.02
C ASP A 192 18.97 -12.16 2.51
N VAL A 193 18.37 -11.37 3.41
CA VAL A 193 17.22 -10.50 3.09
C VAL A 193 17.52 -9.51 1.97
N SER A 194 18.78 -9.10 1.76
CA SER A 194 19.16 -8.14 0.72
C SER A 194 18.79 -8.62 -0.68
N LYS A 195 18.60 -9.94 -0.89
CA LYS A 195 18.12 -10.49 -2.16
C LYS A 195 16.80 -9.89 -2.61
N TYR A 196 15.90 -9.54 -1.69
CA TYR A 196 14.61 -8.93 -2.02
C TYR A 196 14.79 -7.47 -2.46
N TYR A 197 15.62 -6.70 -1.77
CA TYR A 197 15.88 -5.30 -2.14
C TYR A 197 16.68 -5.20 -3.44
N LYS A 198 17.67 -6.07 -3.63
CA LYS A 198 18.41 -6.23 -4.87
C LYS A 198 17.50 -6.67 -6.02
N ALA A 199 16.59 -7.63 -5.79
CA ALA A 199 15.60 -8.04 -6.78
C ALA A 199 14.63 -6.92 -7.15
N ALA A 200 14.17 -6.13 -6.17
CA ALA A 200 13.34 -4.94 -6.42
C ALA A 200 14.07 -3.95 -7.33
N ARG A 201 15.38 -3.77 -7.12
CA ARG A 201 16.20 -2.90 -7.98
C ARG A 201 16.30 -3.42 -9.41
N ILE A 202 16.54 -4.73 -9.54
CA ILE A 202 16.62 -5.40 -10.84
C ILE A 202 15.27 -5.34 -11.56
N TYR A 203 14.15 -5.53 -10.85
CA TYR A 203 12.81 -5.39 -11.41
C TYR A 203 12.57 -3.97 -11.96
N ASN A 204 12.95 -2.94 -11.19
CA ASN A 204 12.75 -1.55 -11.58
C ASN A 204 13.64 -1.08 -12.75
N SER A 205 14.88 -1.52 -12.81
CA SER A 205 15.91 -0.91 -13.67
C SER A 205 16.70 -1.90 -14.53
N GLY A 206 16.38 -3.19 -14.45
CA GLY A 206 17.08 -4.28 -15.13
C GLY A 206 18.46 -4.61 -14.59
N SER A 207 19.01 -3.83 -13.66
CA SER A 207 20.38 -4.03 -13.14
C SER A 207 20.61 -3.31 -11.81
N ILE A 208 21.69 -3.67 -11.14
CA ILE A 208 22.23 -2.92 -9.99
C ILE A 208 23.39 -2.08 -10.50
N ALA A 209 23.48 -0.82 -10.08
CA ALA A 209 24.58 0.07 -10.44
C ALA A 209 25.93 -0.52 -10.00
N ALA A 210 27.01 -0.22 -10.73
CA ALA A 210 28.34 -0.81 -10.48
C ALA A 210 28.85 -0.62 -9.03
N GLY A 211 28.47 0.46 -8.35
CA GLY A 211 28.80 0.70 -6.94
C GLY A 211 27.94 -0.04 -5.91
N GLY A 212 26.98 -0.87 -6.35
CA GLY A 212 26.09 -1.65 -5.48
C GLY A 212 24.98 -0.86 -4.80
N ASN A 213 24.96 0.47 -4.90
CA ASN A 213 23.90 1.30 -4.32
C ASN A 213 22.58 1.11 -5.07
N LEU A 214 21.54 0.66 -4.36
CA LEU A 214 20.20 0.41 -4.87
C LEU A 214 19.42 1.69 -5.20
N GLY A 215 19.93 2.86 -4.83
CA GLY A 215 19.47 4.17 -5.28
C GLY A 215 20.23 4.72 -6.49
N GLY A 216 21.29 4.05 -6.98
CA GLY A 216 22.14 4.53 -8.09
C GLY A 216 21.51 4.37 -9.49
N GLY A 217 22.31 4.35 -10.55
CA GLY A 217 21.92 3.86 -11.89
C GLY A 217 20.78 4.63 -12.60
N VAL A 218 19.99 3.92 -13.40
CA VAL A 218 18.83 4.45 -14.15
C VAL A 218 17.49 4.09 -13.46
N ALA A 219 16.39 4.61 -13.99
CA ALA A 219 15.01 4.42 -13.51
C ALA A 219 14.73 5.07 -12.15
N THR A 220 13.76 4.57 -11.39
CA THR A 220 13.24 5.24 -10.20
C THR A 220 14.19 5.05 -9.01
N HIS A 221 14.99 6.07 -8.72
CA HIS A 221 16.03 6.00 -7.70
C HIS A 221 15.53 5.63 -6.28
N CYS A 222 14.36 6.12 -5.86
CA CYS A 222 13.82 5.85 -4.53
C CYS A 222 13.13 4.48 -4.36
N TYR A 223 13.04 3.70 -5.44
CA TYR A 223 12.22 2.49 -5.51
C TYR A 223 12.48 1.51 -4.36
N CYS A 224 13.74 1.17 -4.12
CA CYS A 224 14.09 0.18 -3.10
C CYS A 224 13.86 0.69 -1.67
N SER A 225 14.08 1.99 -1.44
CA SER A 225 13.76 2.64 -0.16
C SER A 225 12.26 2.60 0.10
N ASP A 226 11.44 2.93 -0.91
CA ASP A 226 9.98 2.86 -0.79
C ASP A 226 9.51 1.42 -0.52
N ILE A 227 10.07 0.43 -1.22
CA ILE A 227 9.75 -0.99 -0.99
C ILE A 227 10.07 -1.42 0.44
N ALA A 228 11.25 -1.06 0.97
CA ALA A 228 11.61 -1.38 2.35
C ALA A 228 10.63 -0.76 3.36
N ASN A 229 10.18 0.48 3.12
CA ASN A 229 9.18 1.12 3.97
C ASN A 229 7.80 0.46 3.87
N ARG A 230 7.35 0.10 2.66
CA ARG A 230 6.07 -0.62 2.48
C ARG A 230 6.08 -1.94 3.25
N LEU A 231 7.19 -2.68 3.17
CA LEU A 231 7.38 -3.93 3.89
C LEU A 231 7.35 -3.74 5.41
N THR A 232 7.79 -2.60 5.94
CA THR A 232 7.79 -2.28 7.37
C THR A 232 6.55 -1.48 7.83
N GLY A 233 5.52 -1.37 6.98
CA GLY A 233 4.20 -0.86 7.36
C GLY A 233 3.93 0.60 6.99
N TRP A 234 4.76 1.23 6.16
CA TRP A 234 4.44 2.52 5.56
C TRP A 234 3.35 2.36 4.50
N SER A 235 2.19 2.97 4.74
CA SER A 235 1.01 2.90 3.87
C SER A 235 0.32 4.25 3.65
N ALA A 236 0.93 5.35 4.09
CA ALA A 236 0.35 6.69 3.93
C ALA A 236 1.43 7.79 3.97
N GLY A 237 1.12 8.92 3.34
CA GLY A 237 2.02 10.07 3.24
C GLY A 237 3.01 9.98 2.08
N THR A 238 3.77 11.05 1.86
CA THR A 238 4.76 11.13 0.79
C THR A 238 6.06 10.45 1.20
N SER A 239 6.70 9.76 0.25
CA SER A 239 8.08 9.28 0.40
C SER A 239 9.00 10.42 0.85
N LYS A 240 9.93 10.13 1.77
CA LYS A 240 10.97 11.08 2.20
C LYS A 240 12.28 10.89 1.45
N CYS A 241 12.35 9.92 0.55
CA CYS A 241 13.52 9.73 -0.29
C CYS A 241 13.62 10.85 -1.34
N ASP A 242 14.82 11.42 -1.47
CA ASP A 242 15.14 12.36 -2.53
C ASP A 242 15.84 11.60 -3.68
N PRO A 243 15.22 11.50 -4.87
CA PRO A 243 15.77 10.76 -5.99
C PRO A 243 17.09 11.33 -6.51
N ASN A 244 17.39 12.61 -6.24
CA ASN A 244 18.62 13.24 -6.74
C ASN A 244 19.85 12.87 -5.91
N THR A 245 19.66 12.46 -4.65
CA THR A 245 20.77 12.29 -3.70
C THR A 245 20.94 10.85 -3.24
N ILE A 246 19.87 10.04 -3.24
CA ILE A 246 19.88 8.66 -2.73
C ILE A 246 20.95 7.76 -3.38
N GLY A 247 21.22 7.96 -4.68
CA GLY A 247 22.22 7.18 -5.40
C GLY A 247 23.67 7.43 -5.02
N THR A 248 23.94 8.47 -4.22
CA THR A 248 25.28 8.82 -3.73
C THR A 248 25.44 8.64 -2.21
N MET A 249 24.32 8.38 -1.50
CA MET A 249 24.32 8.14 -0.05
C MET A 249 24.78 6.72 0.28
N ASN A 250 25.51 6.56 1.39
CA ASN A 250 25.83 5.25 1.95
C ASN A 250 25.08 5.07 3.29
N GLY A 251 24.29 3.99 3.39
CA GLY A 251 23.59 3.61 4.61
C GLY A 251 22.21 4.25 4.79
N SER A 252 21.53 3.83 5.85
CA SER A 252 20.16 4.25 6.15
C SER A 252 20.16 5.43 7.11
N GLY A 253 19.35 6.44 6.82
CA GLY A 253 19.26 7.66 7.63
C GLY A 253 17.81 8.11 7.79
N SER A 254 17.44 8.52 8.99
CA SER A 254 16.23 9.31 9.20
C SER A 254 16.49 10.71 8.69
N SER A 255 16.00 11.06 7.49
CA SER A 255 16.07 12.43 6.99
C SER A 255 15.10 13.31 7.78
N SER A 256 15.54 13.82 8.94
CA SER A 256 14.99 15.03 9.52
C SER A 256 15.45 16.19 8.66
N GLY A 257 14.53 16.80 7.91
CA GLY A 257 14.80 17.93 7.03
C GLY A 257 15.50 19.06 7.78
N GLY A 258 16.73 19.35 7.37
CA GLY A 258 17.51 20.49 7.81
C GLY A 258 18.44 20.89 6.68
N GLY A 259 18.06 21.94 5.93
CA GLY A 259 18.96 22.57 4.98
C GLY A 259 20.06 23.31 5.74
N ALA A 260 21.31 23.02 5.41
CA ALA A 260 22.42 23.94 5.58
C ALA A 260 23.49 23.64 4.52
N SER A 261 23.75 24.65 3.70
CA SER A 261 24.84 24.71 2.75
C SER A 261 26.20 24.59 3.45
N GLY A 262 27.04 23.70 2.93
CA GLY A 262 28.50 23.81 2.76
C GLY A 262 29.37 24.30 3.92
N VAL A 263 30.32 23.45 4.33
CA VAL A 263 31.74 23.63 3.99
C VAL A 263 32.50 22.32 4.17
N ALA A 264 33.33 22.00 3.18
CA ALA A 264 34.26 20.87 3.22
C ALA A 264 35.40 21.12 4.21
N SER A 265 35.87 20.05 4.86
CA SER A 265 37.29 19.89 5.16
C SER A 265 37.64 18.42 5.32
N ALA A 266 38.49 17.96 4.40
CA ALA A 266 39.20 16.71 4.49
C ALA A 266 40.31 16.83 5.54
N THR A 267 40.48 15.81 6.36
CA THR A 267 41.80 15.44 6.88
C THR A 267 41.84 13.95 7.14
N GLY A 268 42.85 13.30 6.57
CA GLY A 268 43.01 11.85 6.56
C GLY A 268 43.42 11.26 7.90
N GLY A 269 43.26 9.93 7.97
CA GLY A 269 43.80 9.09 9.03
C GLY A 269 43.82 7.66 8.55
N ALA A 270 44.88 7.30 7.80
CA ALA A 270 45.23 5.92 7.52
C ALA A 270 45.64 5.24 8.83
N ALA A 271 45.09 4.05 9.10
CA ALA A 271 45.59 3.17 10.15
C ALA A 271 45.93 1.81 9.53
N THR A 272 47.24 1.56 9.41
CA THR A 272 47.83 0.30 8.98
C THR A 272 48.31 -0.46 10.22
N ALA A 273 47.85 -1.72 10.34
CA ALA A 273 48.46 -2.91 10.97
C ALA A 273 48.99 -2.87 12.42
N THR A 274 48.71 -3.94 13.18
CA THR A 274 49.70 -5.00 13.49
C THR A 274 49.04 -6.23 14.13
N LEU A 275 49.52 -7.40 13.69
CA LEU A 275 49.16 -8.77 14.06
C LEU A 275 49.76 -9.22 15.39
N SER A 276 49.11 -10.19 16.04
CA SER A 276 49.67 -11.25 16.91
C SER A 276 48.52 -12.24 17.14
N GLY A 277 48.56 -13.55 16.90
CA GLY A 277 49.64 -14.52 16.85
C GLY A 277 49.18 -15.71 17.71
N GLY A 278 48.83 -16.85 17.10
CA GLY A 278 48.39 -18.05 17.82
C GLY A 278 48.05 -19.21 16.87
N ALA A 279 49.00 -20.11 16.67
CA ALA A 279 48.91 -21.35 15.89
C ALA A 279 48.77 -22.59 16.80
N PHE A 280 48.75 -23.78 16.16
CA PHE A 280 48.67 -25.17 16.66
C PHE A 280 47.23 -25.73 16.76
N ALA A 281 46.85 -26.89 16.20
CA ALA A 281 47.60 -28.01 15.61
C ALA A 281 46.74 -28.83 14.61
N GLN A 282 47.44 -29.56 13.72
CA GLN A 282 46.94 -30.63 12.85
C GLN A 282 46.34 -31.81 13.62
N THR A 283 45.38 -32.52 13.00
CA THR A 283 45.44 -33.98 12.85
C THR A 283 44.54 -34.45 11.70
N SER A 284 45.11 -35.33 10.90
CA SER A 284 44.51 -35.99 9.74
C SER A 284 43.69 -37.21 10.16
N SER A 285 42.60 -37.50 9.45
CA SER A 285 42.22 -38.90 9.16
C SER A 285 41.25 -38.99 7.98
N THR A 286 41.80 -39.54 6.90
CA THR A 286 41.16 -40.22 5.78
C THR A 286 40.07 -41.21 6.22
N SER A 287 38.96 -41.28 5.48
CA SER A 287 38.22 -42.53 5.22
C SER A 287 37.31 -42.37 4.01
N THR A 288 37.72 -43.03 2.94
CA THR A 288 36.96 -43.39 1.73
C THR A 288 35.83 -44.34 2.08
N SER A 289 34.66 -44.19 1.45
CA SER A 289 33.79 -45.33 1.08
C SER A 289 32.87 -44.95 -0.08
N THR A 290 33.16 -45.61 -1.20
CA THR A 290 32.39 -45.76 -2.43
C THR A 290 31.06 -46.47 -2.17
N SER A 291 29.98 -46.06 -2.85
CA SER A 291 28.93 -46.97 -3.32
C SER A 291 28.16 -46.35 -4.48
N THR A 292 28.42 -46.94 -5.64
CA THR A 292 27.69 -46.84 -6.91
C THR A 292 26.27 -47.38 -6.77
N SER A 293 25.29 -46.74 -7.40
CA SER A 293 24.14 -47.43 -8.01
C SER A 293 23.51 -46.57 -9.10
N THR A 294 23.75 -47.03 -10.33
CA THR A 294 23.10 -46.68 -11.59
C THR A 294 21.64 -47.12 -11.60
N SER A 295 20.74 -46.31 -12.14
CA SER A 295 19.54 -46.81 -12.86
C SER A 295 19.03 -45.76 -13.84
N THR A 296 19.30 -46.07 -15.11
CA THR A 296 18.73 -45.52 -16.33
C THR A 296 17.26 -45.89 -16.44
N SER A 297 16.41 -44.96 -16.87
CA SER A 297 15.18 -45.29 -17.64
C SER A 297 14.77 -44.10 -18.50
N THR A 298 14.96 -44.30 -19.80
CA THR A 298 14.49 -43.47 -20.91
C THR A 298 13.03 -43.81 -21.20
N SER A 299 12.19 -42.80 -21.42
CA SER A 299 10.95 -42.98 -22.18
C SER A 299 10.66 -41.73 -23.01
N THR A 300 10.92 -41.89 -24.30
CA THR A 300 10.56 -41.02 -25.41
C THR A 300 9.09 -41.23 -25.75
N THR A 301 8.29 -40.16 -25.80
CA THR A 301 7.05 -40.15 -26.58
C THR A 301 6.92 -38.82 -27.32
N THR A 302 7.19 -38.91 -28.61
CA THR A 302 6.87 -37.96 -29.67
C THR A 302 5.36 -37.80 -29.79
N ALA A 303 4.87 -36.55 -29.84
CA ALA A 303 3.55 -36.24 -30.39
C ALA A 303 3.66 -35.00 -31.29
N THR A 304 3.28 -35.20 -32.54
CA THR A 304 3.22 -34.25 -33.66
C THR A 304 1.76 -33.79 -33.85
N VAL A 305 1.56 -32.72 -34.63
CA VAL A 305 0.31 -32.28 -35.31
C VAL A 305 -0.51 -31.26 -34.50
N ALA A 306 -1.03 -30.12 -34.99
CA ALA A 306 -1.15 -29.50 -36.33
C ALA A 306 -1.23 -27.96 -36.21
N THR A 307 -0.75 -27.27 -37.24
CA THR A 307 -0.99 -25.84 -37.51
C THR A 307 -2.29 -25.63 -38.28
N VAL A 308 -3.10 -24.66 -37.86
CA VAL A 308 -4.29 -24.17 -38.60
C VAL A 308 -4.06 -22.69 -38.96
N PRO A 309 -4.34 -22.25 -40.21
CA PRO A 309 -4.11 -20.87 -40.62
C PRO A 309 -5.31 -19.98 -40.29
N VAL A 310 -5.08 -18.74 -39.85
CA VAL A 310 -6.14 -17.71 -39.80
C VAL A 310 -5.75 -16.53 -40.67
N ALA A 311 -6.69 -16.16 -41.54
CA ALA A 311 -6.54 -15.23 -42.63
C ALA A 311 -6.58 -13.77 -42.17
N SER A 312 -5.84 -12.94 -42.92
CA SER A 312 -5.87 -11.48 -42.89
C SER A 312 -7.23 -10.93 -43.33
N GLY A 313 -7.69 -9.90 -42.62
CA GLY A 313 -8.86 -9.10 -42.99
C GLY A 313 -8.61 -7.63 -42.68
N THR A 314 -8.38 -6.88 -43.75
CA THR A 314 -8.30 -5.41 -43.85
C THR A 314 -9.64 -4.73 -43.60
N GLY A 315 -9.66 -3.52 -43.04
CA GLY A 315 -10.80 -2.61 -43.16
C GLY A 315 -10.88 -1.49 -42.12
N SER A 316 -10.23 -0.37 -42.39
CA SER A 316 -10.59 0.95 -41.85
C SER A 316 -11.69 1.56 -42.73
N PRO A 317 -12.61 2.36 -42.17
CA PRO A 317 -12.63 3.76 -42.60
C PRO A 317 -12.85 4.74 -41.44
N GLY A 318 -12.15 5.88 -41.52
CA GLY A 318 -12.26 6.99 -40.60
C GLY A 318 -13.51 7.84 -40.79
N SER A 319 -13.78 8.68 -39.80
CA SER A 319 -14.50 9.95 -39.97
C SER A 319 -14.14 10.91 -38.82
N PRO A 320 -13.92 12.21 -39.09
CA PRO A 320 -13.49 13.19 -38.10
C PRO A 320 -14.67 13.94 -37.47
N TYR A 321 -14.59 14.24 -36.17
CA TYR A 321 -15.50 15.21 -35.54
C TYR A 321 -14.71 16.31 -34.85
N SER A 322 -15.08 17.54 -35.23
CA SER A 322 -14.52 18.83 -34.84
C SER A 322 -14.71 19.18 -33.36
N PHE A 323 -13.74 19.89 -32.81
CA PHE A 323 -13.81 20.52 -31.49
C PHE A 323 -14.51 21.88 -31.60
N GLY A 324 -15.58 22.05 -30.84
CA GLY A 324 -16.26 23.33 -30.64
C GLY A 324 -15.64 24.11 -29.49
N THR A 325 -15.15 25.30 -29.81
CA THR A 325 -14.56 26.30 -28.91
C THR A 325 -15.65 27.01 -28.10
N GLY A 326 -15.50 27.05 -26.77
CA GLY A 326 -16.36 27.82 -25.86
C GLY A 326 -15.51 28.64 -24.90
N SER A 327 -15.35 29.93 -25.23
CA SER A 327 -14.69 30.96 -24.44
C SER A 327 -15.61 31.46 -23.32
N GLY A 328 -15.09 31.60 -22.10
CA GLY A 328 -15.77 32.21 -20.96
C GLY A 328 -14.81 32.97 -20.07
N THR A 329 -14.69 34.28 -20.32
CA THR A 329 -13.88 35.25 -19.58
C THR A 329 -14.64 35.74 -18.35
N THR A 330 -14.04 35.65 -17.15
CA THR A 330 -14.39 36.55 -16.04
C THR A 330 -13.16 36.92 -15.21
N THR A 331 -12.82 38.20 -15.28
CA THR A 331 -11.83 38.93 -14.48
C THR A 331 -12.36 39.14 -13.05
N ALA A 332 -11.57 38.84 -12.00
CA ALA A 332 -11.66 39.54 -10.71
C ALA A 332 -10.45 39.28 -9.77
N VAL A 333 -9.66 40.35 -9.62
CA VAL A 333 -9.11 40.96 -8.39
C VAL A 333 -8.45 40.08 -7.30
N VAL A 334 -7.16 40.34 -7.09
CA VAL A 334 -6.32 39.97 -5.94
C VAL A 334 -6.69 40.79 -4.69
N PRO A 335 -6.66 40.19 -3.49
CA PRO A 335 -6.02 40.85 -2.36
C PRO A 335 -4.98 39.97 -1.66
N SER A 336 -3.86 40.62 -1.36
CA SER A 336 -2.82 40.14 -0.44
C SER A 336 -3.32 40.33 1.00
N GLY A 337 -3.22 39.30 1.83
CA GLY A 337 -3.60 39.40 3.25
C GLY A 337 -3.25 38.15 4.05
N THR A 338 -2.24 38.28 4.90
CA THR A 338 -1.92 37.38 6.03
C THR A 338 -3.02 37.44 7.09
N ALA A 339 -3.78 36.35 7.30
CA ALA A 339 -4.44 36.04 8.58
C ALA A 339 -5.04 34.62 8.61
N THR A 340 -4.83 33.96 9.74
CA THR A 340 -5.53 32.77 10.24
C THR A 340 -7.05 32.89 10.08
N SER A 341 -7.70 32.03 9.29
CA SER A 341 -9.17 32.01 9.13
C SER A 341 -9.69 30.67 8.60
N SER A 342 -10.87 30.28 9.10
CA SER A 342 -11.71 29.12 8.73
C SER A 342 -11.64 28.68 7.26
N GLY A 343 -11.33 27.40 7.01
CA GLY A 343 -11.13 26.80 5.69
C GLY A 343 -12.31 26.96 4.72
N GLY A 344 -12.26 28.03 3.93
CA GLY A 344 -13.10 28.25 2.76
C GLY A 344 -12.52 27.56 1.51
N ALA A 345 -13.35 27.40 0.48
CA ALA A 345 -12.90 26.85 -0.79
C ALA A 345 -12.02 27.84 -1.57
N TYR A 346 -11.01 27.32 -2.24
CA TYR A 346 -10.26 28.05 -3.27
C TYR A 346 -10.96 27.95 -4.62
N ALA A 347 -10.76 28.92 -5.50
CA ALA A 347 -11.22 28.80 -6.88
C ALA A 347 -10.47 27.65 -7.59
N GLU A 348 -11.18 26.87 -8.40
CA GLU A 348 -10.55 25.82 -9.22
C GLU A 348 -9.45 26.42 -10.12
N GLY A 349 -8.32 25.73 -10.22
CA GLY A 349 -7.16 26.17 -11.01
C GLY A 349 -6.34 27.30 -10.36
N SER A 350 -6.79 27.86 -9.23
CA SER A 350 -6.02 28.88 -8.52
C SER A 350 -4.74 28.29 -7.93
N LYS A 351 -3.70 29.12 -7.83
CA LYS A 351 -2.38 28.65 -7.38
C LYS A 351 -2.43 28.23 -5.92
N CYS A 352 -1.88 27.06 -5.64
CA CYS A 352 -1.61 26.60 -4.29
C CYS A 352 -0.11 26.64 -4.01
N THR A 353 0.27 27.05 -2.79
CA THR A 353 1.67 27.29 -2.40
C THR A 353 2.47 26.01 -2.22
N SER A 354 1.77 24.90 -1.92
CA SER A 354 2.40 23.62 -1.56
C SER A 354 1.74 22.46 -2.32
N PRO A 355 2.34 21.99 -3.43
CA PRO A 355 1.92 20.76 -4.12
C PRO A 355 1.70 19.60 -3.16
N GLY A 356 0.56 18.92 -3.29
CA GLY A 356 0.18 17.81 -2.44
C GLY A 356 -0.63 18.20 -1.20
N SER A 357 -0.74 19.49 -0.86
CA SER A 357 -1.61 19.95 0.24
C SER A 357 -3.09 19.67 -0.04
N TRP A 358 -3.84 19.51 1.05
CA TRP A 358 -5.28 19.37 1.05
C TRP A 358 -5.91 20.56 1.73
N ASN A 359 -7.10 20.95 1.29
CA ASN A 359 -7.93 21.94 1.97
C ASN A 359 -9.25 21.28 2.34
N CYS A 360 -9.50 21.06 3.62
CA CYS A 360 -10.80 20.61 4.11
C CYS A 360 -11.74 21.82 4.25
N ILE A 361 -12.90 21.75 3.61
CA ILE A 361 -13.85 22.86 3.48
C ILE A 361 -15.12 22.51 4.23
N GLY A 362 -15.43 23.31 5.26
CA GLY A 362 -16.66 23.13 6.07
C GLY A 362 -16.78 21.78 6.79
N GLY A 363 -15.73 20.95 6.76
CA GLY A 363 -15.70 19.63 7.36
C GLY A 363 -16.39 18.53 6.56
N THR A 364 -16.99 18.84 5.41
CA THR A 364 -17.75 17.88 4.58
C THR A 364 -17.29 17.84 3.13
N SER A 365 -16.36 18.70 2.74
CA SER A 365 -15.83 18.78 1.38
C SER A 365 -14.33 19.01 1.42
N PHE A 366 -13.64 18.77 0.31
CA PHE A 366 -12.20 18.96 0.23
C PHE A 366 -11.74 19.40 -1.16
N GLN A 367 -10.54 19.99 -1.22
CA GLN A 367 -9.77 20.23 -2.44
C GLN A 367 -8.36 19.68 -2.28
N ARG A 368 -7.75 19.27 -3.39
CA ARG A 368 -6.36 18.82 -3.43
C ARG A 368 -5.55 19.78 -4.29
N CYS A 369 -4.36 20.12 -3.81
CA CYS A 369 -3.37 20.86 -4.56
C CYS A 369 -2.54 19.88 -5.39
N SER A 370 -2.64 19.97 -6.71
CA SER A 370 -1.84 19.16 -7.65
C SER A 370 -1.36 20.05 -8.79
N ASN A 371 -0.12 19.88 -9.24
CA ASN A 371 0.50 20.72 -10.28
C ASN A 371 0.47 22.23 -9.94
N ASN A 372 0.68 22.59 -8.66
CA ASN A 372 0.56 23.96 -8.14
C ASN A 372 -0.83 24.61 -8.32
N GLN A 373 -1.89 23.81 -8.54
CA GLN A 373 -3.26 24.30 -8.67
C GLN A 373 -4.24 23.56 -7.76
N TRP A 374 -5.23 24.28 -7.23
CA TRP A 374 -6.34 23.69 -6.49
C TRP A 374 -7.33 22.99 -7.43
N SER A 375 -7.73 21.77 -7.08
CA SER A 375 -8.80 21.05 -7.74
C SER A 375 -10.16 21.74 -7.55
N THR A 376 -11.18 21.27 -8.27
CA THR A 376 -12.58 21.57 -7.91
C THR A 376 -12.91 21.04 -6.50
N VAL A 377 -13.97 21.57 -5.87
CA VAL A 377 -14.43 21.13 -4.54
C VAL A 377 -15.12 19.77 -4.66
N MET A 378 -14.59 18.78 -3.96
CA MET A 378 -15.16 17.43 -3.90
C MET A 378 -15.86 17.21 -2.56
N GLN A 379 -16.98 16.49 -2.57
CA GLN A 379 -17.66 16.10 -1.33
C GLN A 379 -16.92 14.93 -0.69
N LEU A 380 -16.84 14.94 0.64
CA LEU A 380 -16.52 13.73 1.39
C LEU A 380 -17.67 12.72 1.27
N SER A 381 -17.35 11.44 1.44
CA SER A 381 -18.36 10.37 1.52
C SER A 381 -19.37 10.64 2.65
N GLU A 382 -20.62 10.24 2.45
CA GLU A 382 -21.65 10.33 3.49
C GLU A 382 -21.19 9.64 4.78
N GLY A 383 -21.45 10.27 5.93
CA GLY A 383 -21.01 9.75 7.22
C GLY A 383 -19.54 9.99 7.54
N THR A 384 -18.80 10.77 6.74
CA THR A 384 -17.41 11.15 7.02
C THR A 384 -17.25 12.68 7.13
N THR A 385 -16.20 13.12 7.81
CA THR A 385 -15.88 14.53 8.03
C THR A 385 -14.37 14.72 8.14
N CYS A 386 -13.87 15.91 7.84
CA CYS A 386 -12.47 16.30 8.02
C CYS A 386 -12.37 17.55 8.92
N THR A 387 -11.17 17.84 9.44
CA THR A 387 -10.95 19.07 10.20
C THR A 387 -10.74 20.23 9.22
N PRO A 388 -11.58 21.29 9.23
CA PRO A 388 -11.47 22.39 8.28
C PRO A 388 -10.09 23.06 8.28
N GLY A 389 -9.58 23.35 7.08
CA GLY A 389 -8.30 24.05 6.86
C GLY A 389 -7.35 23.33 5.91
N GLU A 390 -6.27 24.03 5.59
CA GLU A 390 -5.17 23.48 4.79
C GLU A 390 -4.24 22.62 5.62
N VAL A 391 -3.98 21.41 5.13
CA VAL A 391 -3.14 20.43 5.79
C VAL A 391 -2.31 19.68 4.76
N ALA A 392 -1.09 19.29 5.12
CA ALA A 392 -0.24 18.47 4.23
C ALA A 392 -0.84 17.06 4.00
N ALA A 393 -1.66 16.59 4.93
CA ALA A 393 -2.43 15.35 4.83
C ALA A 393 -3.82 15.59 5.43
N ILE A 394 -4.88 15.23 4.71
CA ILE A 394 -6.25 15.34 5.21
C ILE A 394 -6.62 14.10 6.02
N ASP A 395 -6.94 14.31 7.29
CA ASP A 395 -7.54 13.27 8.12
C ASP A 395 -9.05 13.28 7.91
N ILE A 396 -9.58 12.17 7.41
CA ILE A 396 -11.02 11.94 7.24
C ILE A 396 -11.45 10.93 8.29
N TYR A 397 -12.40 11.31 9.12
CA TYR A 397 -12.93 10.50 10.20
C TYR A 397 -14.45 10.33 10.05
N ALA A 398 -15.01 9.28 10.63
CA ALA A 398 -16.46 9.11 10.68
C ALA A 398 -17.08 10.33 11.38
N ALA A 399 -18.10 10.92 10.77
CA ALA A 399 -18.88 11.97 11.39
C ALA A 399 -19.51 11.39 12.66
N LYS A 400 -19.29 12.05 13.80
CA LYS A 400 -19.99 11.68 15.03
C LYS A 400 -21.47 11.79 14.74
N SER A 401 -22.18 10.67 14.82
CA SER A 401 -23.64 10.68 14.77
C SER A 401 -24.10 11.60 15.89
N SER A 402 -24.81 12.67 15.52
CA SER A 402 -25.56 13.49 16.45
C SER A 402 -26.67 12.61 17.03
N ALA A 403 -26.32 11.78 18.02
CA ALA A 403 -27.26 11.12 18.91
C ALA A 403 -27.98 12.23 19.69
N GLY A 404 -29.02 12.78 19.07
CA GLY A 404 -29.68 14.00 19.55
C GLY A 404 -30.70 14.61 18.60
N VAL A 405 -30.84 14.16 17.35
CA VAL A 405 -32.03 14.51 16.56
C VAL A 405 -33.15 13.53 16.95
N LYS A 406 -34.05 14.00 17.82
CA LYS A 406 -35.32 13.30 18.11
C LYS A 406 -35.97 12.91 16.78
N PRO A 407 -36.48 11.68 16.62
CA PRO A 407 -37.26 11.35 15.44
C PRO A 407 -38.41 12.35 15.35
N ARG A 408 -38.47 13.05 14.22
CA ARG A 408 -39.62 13.88 13.86
C ARG A 408 -40.82 12.94 13.87
N ARG A 409 -41.72 13.07 14.84
CA ARG A 409 -43.01 12.39 14.82
C ARG A 409 -43.67 12.78 13.50
N VAL A 410 -43.75 11.83 12.57
CA VAL A 410 -44.75 11.89 11.52
C VAL A 410 -46.08 11.66 12.22
N ARG A 411 -46.73 12.77 12.63
CA ARG A 411 -48.18 12.77 12.78
C ARG A 411 -48.71 12.84 11.35
N ASP A 412 -49.06 11.70 10.80
CA ASP A 412 -50.22 11.61 9.93
C ASP A 412 -51.07 10.45 10.42
N ALA A 413 -52.12 10.84 11.14
CA ALA A 413 -53.26 9.98 11.37
C ALA A 413 -54.04 9.91 10.06
N ARG A 414 -54.11 8.73 9.45
CA ARG A 414 -55.25 8.37 8.61
C ARG A 414 -55.69 6.97 9.00
N GLU A 415 -56.90 6.93 9.54
CA GLU A 415 -57.64 5.75 9.96
C GLU A 415 -57.62 4.65 8.90
N ILE A 416 -57.35 3.42 9.34
CA ILE A 416 -57.72 2.20 8.64
C ILE A 416 -59.05 1.74 9.26
N PRO A 417 -60.15 1.63 8.50
CA PRO A 417 -61.42 1.15 9.05
C PRO A 417 -61.37 -0.37 9.27
N THR A 418 -61.94 -0.81 10.39
CA THR A 418 -62.15 -2.21 10.74
C THR A 418 -63.18 -2.88 9.81
N PRO A 419 -63.01 -4.18 9.48
CA PRO A 419 -63.99 -4.90 8.68
C PRO A 419 -65.21 -5.33 9.52
N VAL A 420 -66.40 -4.98 9.04
CA VAL A 420 -67.70 -5.41 9.58
C VAL A 420 -68.03 -6.84 9.11
N PRO A 421 -68.49 -7.75 9.99
CA PRO A 421 -68.96 -9.07 9.57
C PRO A 421 -70.37 -8.96 8.96
N ARG A 422 -70.51 -9.47 7.73
CA ARG A 422 -71.78 -9.48 6.99
C ARG A 422 -72.61 -10.71 7.39
N ALA A 423 -73.62 -10.50 8.22
CA ALA A 423 -74.71 -11.46 8.40
C ALA A 423 -75.54 -11.54 7.09
N ARG A 424 -75.81 -12.75 6.61
CA ARG A 424 -76.81 -13.03 5.56
C ARG A 424 -77.91 -13.87 6.16
N ALA A 425 -79.13 -13.35 6.15
CA ALA A 425 -80.36 -14.08 6.43
C ALA A 425 -81.46 -13.60 5.47
N PHE A 426 -81.93 -14.54 4.64
CA PHE A 426 -83.28 -14.69 4.04
C PHE A 426 -83.77 -13.66 2.98
N PRO A 427 -84.64 -14.05 2.00
CA PRO A 427 -85.88 -14.83 2.21
C PRO A 427 -86.26 -15.93 1.20
N VAL A 428 -87.33 -16.59 1.62
CA VAL A 428 -88.19 -17.63 1.03
C VAL A 428 -89.02 -17.11 -0.16
N ALA A 429 -89.17 -17.93 -1.20
CA ALA A 429 -90.31 -18.09 -2.14
C ALA A 429 -89.82 -19.07 -3.25
N SER A 430 -90.48 -20.12 -3.71
CA SER A 430 -91.84 -20.67 -3.55
C SER A 430 -91.75 -22.20 -3.69
#